data_AF-A0A967EUJ3-F1
#
_entry.id   AF-A0A967EUJ3-F1
#
_cell.length_a   1.000
_cell.length_b   1.000
_cell.length_c   1.000
_cell.angle_alpha   90.00
_cell.angle_beta   90.00
_cell.angle_gamma   90.00
#
_symmetry.space_group_name_H-M   'P 1'
#
loop_
_entity.id
_entity.type
_entity.pdbx_description
1 polymer ?
#
loop_
_entity_poly.entity_id
_entity_poly.type
_entity_poly.pdbx_seq_one_letter_code
_entity_poly.pdbx_strand_id
1 'polypeptide(L)'
;MKKEPLSIIAVKTLLAVIIFAGVMTIIVGGGWLIENDQKNVKTQKVSEENIPVEKTAQVKLYFNNNKSVKEGGCKSTASVVRTISNEKETEKMAKIAINELINGPTQEEKEQGFYFLARGIPLKKDRVEKHKKYLENEMLNPAIYEDRVRVKSLEIKEGVAYVDFNLALNATCVIDKKGACMYFDSCENTSLQTAIDNTLKQFSEIKDVVITVEGEKYPCSDTNCFKRLEFELGKSDVFIETAQPREGITHLARRALDKYLKQINHVEKIKLTEEQKVYIEDYLQNKIGSEFLKVGESKEFSAELIEEAILNSQNLSSFAQQGLIKYILFGPTSIEAGVIPDKEEDSMTIWFRYLDPNNNLISDAKVSLILTSPKKHEYNVDFSKINNYYYVTLYYVSRFKNLYCFQVKASKGTYEPQEKNLGCLKLSEYETTFKFTGKSEF
;
A
#
# COMPACT_ATOMS: atom_id res chain seq x y z
N MET A 1 -62.38 13.53 10.65
CA MET A 1 -61.53 13.85 9.48
C MET A 1 -60.95 15.25 9.67
N LYS A 2 -59.64 15.36 9.94
CA LYS A 2 -58.97 16.66 10.09
C LYS A 2 -58.82 17.27 8.69
N LYS A 3 -59.54 18.37 8.41
CA LYS A 3 -59.37 19.14 7.17
C LYS A 3 -57.99 19.78 7.22
N GLU A 4 -57.10 19.39 6.30
CA GLU A 4 -55.85 20.14 6.10
C GLU A 4 -56.20 21.57 5.67
N PRO A 5 -55.49 22.59 6.19
CA PRO A 5 -55.71 23.96 5.78
C PRO A 5 -55.36 24.12 4.31
N LEU A 6 -56.26 24.75 3.53
CA LEU A 6 -56.14 24.95 2.09
C LEU A 6 -54.79 25.56 1.64
N SER A 7 -54.10 26.27 2.53
CA SER A 7 -52.78 26.84 2.26
C SER A 7 -51.68 25.79 2.04
N ILE A 8 -51.74 24.64 2.74
CA ILE A 8 -50.73 23.59 2.62
C ILE A 8 -50.87 22.83 1.29
N ILE A 9 -52.11 22.65 0.83
CA ILE A 9 -52.39 22.00 -0.45
C ILE A 9 -51.86 22.88 -1.60
N ALA A 10 -52.12 24.20 -1.55
CA ALA A 10 -51.63 25.13 -2.56
C ALA A 10 -50.09 25.15 -2.66
N VAL A 11 -49.38 25.10 -1.52
CA VAL A 11 -47.91 25.06 -1.49
C VAL A 11 -47.37 23.75 -2.05
N LYS A 12 -47.98 22.61 -1.72
CA LYS A 12 -47.58 21.31 -2.28
C LYS A 12 -47.76 21.25 -3.80
N THR A 13 -48.86 21.79 -4.31
CA THR A 13 -49.12 21.83 -5.75
C THR A 13 -48.14 22.75 -6.48
N LEU A 14 -47.81 23.92 -5.91
CA LEU A 14 -46.83 24.83 -6.49
C LEU A 14 -45.42 24.22 -6.53
N LEU A 15 -45.02 23.52 -5.46
CA LEU A 15 -43.72 22.85 -5.38
C LEU A 15 -43.60 21.73 -6.43
N ALA A 16 -44.66 20.96 -6.63
CA ALA A 16 -44.70 19.89 -7.64
C ALA A 16 -44.55 20.45 -9.06
N VAL A 17 -45.18 21.60 -9.36
CA VAL A 17 -45.06 22.25 -10.69
C VAL A 17 -43.64 22.77 -10.93
N ILE A 18 -42.98 23.34 -9.93
CA ILE A 18 -41.59 23.82 -10.05
C ILE A 18 -40.62 22.66 -10.32
N ILE A 19 -40.79 21.54 -9.60
CA ILE A 19 -39.95 20.35 -9.80
C ILE A 19 -40.16 19.78 -11.21
N PHE A 20 -41.40 19.69 -11.69
CA PHE A 20 -41.69 19.17 -13.03
C PHE A 20 -41.14 20.06 -14.14
N ALA A 21 -41.20 21.39 -13.97
CA ALA A 21 -40.64 22.35 -14.93
C ALA A 21 -39.11 22.29 -15.01
N GLY A 22 -38.42 22.09 -13.87
CA GLY A 22 -36.96 21.95 -13.83
C GLY A 22 -36.45 20.66 -14.48
N VAL A 23 -37.17 19.54 -14.31
CA VAL A 23 -36.79 18.27 -14.94
C VAL A 23 -36.99 18.31 -16.46
N MET A 24 -38.05 18.96 -16.96
CA MET A 24 -38.28 19.10 -18.41
C MET A 24 -37.26 20.00 -19.10
N THR A 25 -36.72 21.02 -18.43
CA THR A 25 -35.67 21.88 -19.01
C THR A 25 -34.33 21.14 -19.15
N ILE A 26 -34.02 20.21 -18.25
CA ILE A 26 -32.80 19.37 -18.33
C ILE A 26 -32.91 18.36 -19.49
N ILE A 27 -34.08 17.77 -19.72
CA ILE A 27 -34.27 16.77 -20.79
C ILE A 27 -34.21 17.44 -22.18
N VAL A 28 -34.78 18.63 -22.36
CA VAL A 28 -34.76 19.33 -23.65
C VAL A 28 -33.41 20.03 -23.90
N GLY A 29 -32.75 20.56 -22.85
CA GLY A 29 -31.43 21.19 -22.98
C GLY A 29 -30.28 20.20 -23.17
N GLY A 30 -30.36 19.01 -22.57
CA GLY A 30 -29.34 17.96 -22.70
C GLY A 30 -29.27 17.31 -24.10
N GLY A 31 -30.38 17.32 -24.84
CA GLY A 31 -30.43 16.79 -26.21
C GLY A 31 -29.68 17.64 -27.24
N TRP A 32 -29.56 18.96 -27.01
CA TRP A 32 -28.94 19.89 -27.98
C TRP A 32 -27.42 20.01 -27.84
N LEU A 33 -26.81 19.45 -26.78
CA LEU A 33 -25.37 19.49 -26.56
C LEU A 33 -24.63 18.23 -27.04
N ILE A 34 -25.33 17.21 -27.54
CA ILE A 34 -24.71 15.95 -27.99
C ILE A 34 -24.57 15.88 -29.53
N GLU A 35 -25.22 16.77 -30.29
CA GLU A 35 -25.33 16.61 -31.76
C GLU A 35 -24.22 17.31 -32.58
N ASN A 36 -23.28 18.03 -31.96
CA ASN A 36 -22.27 18.83 -32.70
C ASN A 36 -20.84 18.28 -32.76
N ASP A 37 -20.53 17.14 -32.13
CA ASP A 37 -19.17 16.58 -32.12
C ASP A 37 -18.92 15.40 -33.09
N GLN A 38 -19.91 15.00 -33.90
CA GLN A 38 -19.76 13.85 -34.81
C GLN A 38 -19.09 14.14 -36.17
N LYS A 39 -18.66 15.38 -36.47
CA LYS A 39 -18.18 15.72 -37.84
C LYS A 39 -16.68 15.68 -38.09
N ASN A 40 -15.83 15.24 -37.15
CA ASN A 40 -14.38 15.17 -37.41
C ASN A 40 -13.62 13.99 -36.77
N VAL A 41 -14.29 12.87 -36.52
CA VAL A 41 -13.58 11.63 -36.19
C VAL A 41 -13.30 10.86 -37.47
N LYS A 42 -12.11 11.07 -38.05
CA LYS A 42 -11.55 10.13 -39.04
C LYS A 42 -11.55 8.75 -38.40
N THR A 43 -12.24 7.81 -39.04
CA THR A 43 -12.34 6.41 -38.62
C THR A 43 -10.95 5.78 -38.68
N GLN A 44 -10.22 5.90 -37.58
CA GLN A 44 -9.03 5.10 -37.36
C GLN A 44 -9.54 3.70 -37.06
N LYS A 45 -9.29 2.78 -37.99
CA LYS A 45 -9.61 1.36 -37.86
C LYS A 45 -8.71 0.82 -36.74
N VAL A 46 -9.13 1.01 -35.49
CA VAL A 46 -8.54 0.37 -34.32
C VAL A 46 -8.77 -1.11 -34.55
N SER A 47 -7.70 -1.83 -34.85
CA SER A 47 -7.70 -3.29 -34.81
C SER A 47 -8.25 -3.70 -33.46
N GLU A 48 -9.33 -4.48 -33.42
CA GLU A 48 -9.80 -5.17 -32.23
C GLU A 48 -8.63 -5.99 -31.67
N GLU A 49 -7.90 -5.38 -30.76
CA GLU A 49 -6.88 -6.04 -29.98
C GLU A 49 -7.64 -6.99 -29.05
N ASN A 50 -7.47 -8.29 -29.27
CA ASN A 50 -8.15 -9.35 -28.53
C ASN A 50 -7.94 -9.18 -27.02
N ILE A 51 -8.87 -8.49 -26.32
CA ILE A 51 -8.88 -8.47 -24.87
C ILE A 51 -9.08 -9.94 -24.45
N PRO A 52 -8.10 -10.56 -23.77
CA PRO A 52 -8.20 -11.95 -23.39
C PRO A 52 -9.44 -12.10 -22.51
N VAL A 53 -10.44 -12.85 -23.01
CA VAL A 53 -11.66 -13.15 -22.26
C VAL A 53 -11.23 -13.85 -20.98
N GLU A 54 -11.38 -13.13 -19.87
CA GLU A 54 -10.96 -13.60 -18.56
C GLU A 54 -11.77 -14.86 -18.22
N LYS A 55 -11.07 -15.97 -17.98
CA LYS A 55 -11.72 -17.23 -17.69
C LYS A 55 -12.34 -17.14 -16.30
N THR A 56 -13.60 -17.52 -16.18
CA THR A 56 -14.33 -17.53 -14.91
C THR A 56 -14.72 -18.96 -14.53
N ALA A 57 -14.94 -19.18 -13.24
CA ALA A 57 -15.38 -20.45 -12.66
C ALA A 57 -16.54 -20.21 -11.70
N GLN A 58 -17.44 -21.19 -11.58
CA GLN A 58 -18.53 -21.15 -10.59
C GLN A 58 -18.12 -21.91 -9.33
N VAL A 59 -18.26 -21.28 -8.17
CA VAL A 59 -17.99 -21.88 -6.85
C VAL A 59 -19.21 -21.77 -5.95
N LYS A 60 -19.41 -22.77 -5.10
CA LYS A 60 -20.45 -22.80 -4.07
C LYS A 60 -19.90 -22.24 -2.76
N LEU A 61 -20.54 -21.23 -2.21
CA LEU A 61 -20.23 -20.69 -0.88
C LEU A 61 -21.33 -21.12 0.08
N TYR A 62 -20.94 -21.67 1.22
CA TYR A 62 -21.89 -22.22 2.18
C TYR A 62 -22.11 -21.23 3.33
N PHE A 63 -23.33 -20.74 3.44
CA PHE A 63 -23.74 -19.79 4.49
C PHE A 63 -24.79 -20.43 5.40
N ASN A 64 -24.95 -19.88 6.60
CA ASN A 64 -26.12 -20.18 7.40
C ASN A 64 -27.37 -19.60 6.74
N ASN A 65 -28.51 -20.26 6.91
CA ASN A 65 -29.79 -19.78 6.37
C ASN A 65 -30.91 -20.00 7.39
N ASN A 66 -31.74 -18.97 7.60
CA ASN A 66 -32.86 -18.99 8.56
C ASN A 66 -33.86 -20.13 8.35
N LYS A 67 -33.98 -20.65 7.12
CA LYS A 67 -34.83 -21.82 6.80
C LYS A 67 -34.17 -23.13 7.23
N SER A 68 -32.88 -23.27 6.96
CA SER A 68 -32.09 -24.49 7.19
C SER A 68 -31.87 -24.78 8.69
N VAL A 69 -31.80 -23.74 9.53
CA VAL A 69 -31.62 -23.88 10.99
C VAL A 69 -32.77 -24.66 11.64
N LYS A 70 -33.99 -24.58 11.09
CA LYS A 70 -35.16 -25.30 11.63
C LYS A 70 -35.09 -26.82 11.45
N GLU A 71 -34.29 -27.30 10.51
CA GLU A 71 -34.31 -28.70 10.08
C GLU A 71 -33.01 -29.48 10.41
N GLY A 72 -31.86 -28.81 10.54
CA GLY A 72 -30.55 -29.48 10.62
C GLY A 72 -29.67 -29.12 11.83
N GLY A 73 -30.15 -28.31 12.76
CA GLY A 73 -29.35 -27.83 13.89
C GLY A 73 -28.09 -27.06 13.47
N CYS A 74 -27.07 -27.12 14.32
CA CYS A 74 -25.84 -26.31 14.21
C CYS A 74 -24.96 -26.58 12.98
N LYS A 75 -25.21 -27.66 12.24
CA LYS A 75 -24.45 -28.05 11.04
C LYS A 75 -25.17 -27.68 9.75
N SER A 76 -26.32 -27.01 9.86
CA SER A 76 -27.16 -26.71 8.71
C SER A 76 -26.65 -25.47 7.96
N THR A 77 -26.02 -25.70 6.81
CA THR A 77 -25.59 -24.65 5.87
C THR A 77 -26.28 -24.83 4.52
N ALA A 78 -26.53 -23.75 3.81
CA ALA A 78 -27.04 -23.76 2.45
C ALA A 78 -26.06 -23.04 1.51
N SER A 79 -25.93 -23.53 0.28
CA SER A 79 -24.98 -22.99 -0.68
C SER A 79 -25.59 -21.92 -1.58
N VAL A 80 -24.81 -20.89 -1.91
CA VAL A 80 -25.04 -19.97 -3.02
C VAL A 80 -23.92 -20.13 -4.05
N VAL A 81 -24.22 -19.94 -5.34
CA VAL A 81 -23.21 -20.06 -6.40
C VAL A 81 -22.69 -18.68 -6.77
N ARG A 82 -21.38 -18.49 -6.76
CA ARG A 82 -20.71 -17.27 -7.21
C ARG A 82 -19.78 -17.55 -8.38
N THR A 83 -19.60 -16.55 -9.23
CA THR A 83 -18.63 -16.56 -10.32
C THR A 83 -17.35 -15.89 -9.81
N ILE A 84 -16.22 -16.58 -9.89
CA ILE A 84 -14.90 -16.08 -9.51
C ILE A 84 -13.91 -16.22 -10.67
N SER A 85 -12.76 -15.57 -10.58
CA SER A 85 -11.65 -15.74 -11.54
C SER A 85 -11.18 -17.19 -11.54
N ASN A 86 -10.98 -17.75 -12.73
CA ASN A 86 -10.56 -19.14 -12.92
C ASN A 86 -9.03 -19.23 -12.83
N GLU A 87 -8.54 -19.72 -11.70
CA GLU A 87 -7.13 -19.96 -11.47
C GLU A 87 -6.76 -21.40 -11.80
N LYS A 88 -5.57 -21.60 -12.40
CA LYS A 88 -5.08 -22.95 -12.74
C LYS A 88 -4.78 -23.81 -11.50
N GLU A 89 -4.42 -23.18 -10.39
CA GLU A 89 -4.04 -23.85 -9.15
C GLU A 89 -5.26 -23.90 -8.21
N THR A 90 -5.63 -25.11 -7.78
CA THR A 90 -6.74 -25.35 -6.85
C THR A 90 -6.60 -24.56 -5.55
N GLU A 91 -5.37 -24.42 -5.03
CA GLU A 91 -5.06 -23.62 -3.83
C GLU A 91 -5.49 -22.15 -3.98
N LYS A 92 -5.21 -21.53 -5.14
CA LYS A 92 -5.59 -20.14 -5.43
C LYS A 92 -7.11 -20.00 -5.52
N MET A 93 -7.80 -20.92 -6.21
CA MET A 93 -9.27 -20.92 -6.28
C MET A 93 -9.90 -21.10 -4.89
N ALA A 94 -9.37 -22.02 -4.07
CA ALA A 94 -9.83 -22.26 -2.72
C ALA A 94 -9.67 -21.02 -1.83
N LYS A 95 -8.54 -20.32 -1.95
CA LYS A 95 -8.28 -19.05 -1.23
C LYS A 95 -9.27 -17.95 -1.65
N ILE A 96 -9.55 -17.81 -2.95
CA ILE A 96 -10.56 -16.86 -3.45
C ILE A 96 -11.95 -17.21 -2.90
N ALA A 97 -12.36 -18.48 -2.94
CA ALA A 97 -13.65 -18.92 -2.42
C ALA A 97 -13.82 -18.64 -0.92
N ILE A 98 -12.77 -18.86 -0.12
CA ILE A 98 -12.82 -18.52 1.31
C ILE A 98 -12.87 -17.01 1.54
N ASN A 99 -12.13 -16.20 0.80
CA ASN A 99 -12.23 -14.74 0.91
C ASN A 99 -13.65 -14.25 0.57
N GLU A 100 -14.28 -14.82 -0.45
CA GLU A 100 -15.67 -14.54 -0.80
C GLU A 100 -16.66 -14.99 0.29
N LEU A 101 -16.41 -16.13 0.93
CA LEU A 101 -17.17 -16.59 2.09
C LEU A 101 -17.05 -15.60 3.27
N ILE A 102 -15.84 -15.14 3.57
CA ILE A 102 -15.57 -14.17 4.64
C ILE A 102 -16.25 -12.82 4.39
N ASN A 103 -16.31 -12.38 3.13
CA ASN A 103 -17.04 -11.18 2.73
C ASN A 103 -18.55 -11.27 3.06
N GLY A 104 -19.06 -12.49 3.30
CA GLY A 104 -20.43 -12.75 3.69
C GLY A 104 -21.41 -12.68 2.52
N PRO A 105 -22.71 -12.91 2.79
CA PRO A 105 -23.72 -12.89 1.76
C PRO A 105 -23.97 -11.47 1.21
N THR A 106 -24.34 -11.40 -0.07
CA THR A 106 -24.80 -10.18 -0.73
C THR A 106 -26.12 -9.67 -0.12
N GLN A 107 -26.58 -8.50 -0.53
CA GLN A 107 -27.84 -7.95 -0.01
C GLN A 107 -29.04 -8.82 -0.41
N GLU A 108 -29.05 -9.31 -1.65
CA GLU A 108 -30.08 -10.19 -2.20
C GLU A 108 -30.09 -11.55 -1.48
N GLU A 109 -28.91 -12.11 -1.22
CA GLU A 109 -28.76 -13.35 -0.44
C GLU A 109 -29.26 -13.16 1.01
N LYS A 110 -29.00 -12.00 1.63
CA LYS A 110 -29.54 -11.68 2.96
C LYS A 110 -31.06 -11.62 2.97
N GLU A 111 -31.68 -11.06 1.93
CA GLU A 111 -33.14 -11.02 1.78
C GLU A 111 -33.74 -12.43 1.63
N GLN A 112 -32.97 -13.37 1.07
CA GLN A 112 -33.31 -14.79 1.01
C GLN A 112 -33.06 -15.54 2.34
N GLY A 113 -32.58 -14.84 3.37
CA GLY A 113 -32.37 -15.36 4.71
C GLY A 113 -30.99 -15.94 4.97
N PHE A 114 -30.02 -15.71 4.07
CA PHE A 114 -28.63 -16.10 4.30
C PHE A 114 -27.91 -15.14 5.23
N TYR A 115 -27.06 -15.67 6.10
CA TYR A 115 -26.19 -14.89 6.97
C TYR A 115 -24.86 -15.61 7.19
N PHE A 116 -23.83 -14.83 7.55
CA PHE A 116 -22.51 -15.33 7.88
C PHE A 116 -22.17 -14.93 9.30
N LEU A 117 -21.68 -15.89 10.08
CA LEU A 117 -21.43 -15.76 11.52
C LEU A 117 -20.11 -15.03 11.81
N ALA A 118 -19.08 -15.21 10.99
CA ALA A 118 -17.77 -14.58 11.18
C ALA A 118 -17.73 -13.11 10.72
N ARG A 119 -18.70 -12.31 11.16
CA ARG A 119 -18.56 -10.85 11.14
C ARG A 119 -17.73 -10.49 12.35
N GLY A 120 -16.42 -10.33 12.18
CA GLY A 120 -15.61 -9.58 13.13
C GLY A 120 -16.40 -8.31 13.47
N ILE A 121 -16.73 -8.11 14.75
CA ILE A 121 -17.71 -7.11 15.13
C ILE A 121 -17.09 -5.76 14.80
N PRO A 122 -17.61 -4.99 13.81
CA PRO A 122 -17.21 -3.61 13.69
C PRO A 122 -17.85 -2.92 14.90
N LEU A 123 -17.11 -2.80 16.00
CA LEU A 123 -17.57 -2.02 17.12
C LEU A 123 -17.72 -0.59 16.59
N LYS A 124 -18.96 -0.09 16.57
CA LYS A 124 -19.18 1.34 16.31
C LYS A 124 -18.30 2.12 17.29
N LYS A 125 -17.56 3.13 16.82
CA LYS A 125 -16.67 3.95 17.66
C LYS A 125 -17.32 4.36 18.97
N ASP A 126 -18.59 4.75 18.92
CA ASP A 126 -19.41 5.17 20.06
C ASP A 126 -19.67 4.04 21.09
N ARG A 127 -19.68 2.76 20.68
CA ARG A 127 -19.69 1.61 21.60
C ARG A 127 -18.32 1.31 22.18
N VAL A 128 -17.25 1.45 21.38
CA VAL A 128 -15.87 1.32 21.88
C VAL A 128 -15.63 2.33 22.98
N GLU A 129 -16.01 3.59 22.75
CA GLU A 129 -15.85 4.69 23.72
C GLU A 129 -16.67 4.46 25.00
N LYS A 130 -17.91 3.98 24.87
CA LYS A 130 -18.78 3.66 26.01
C LYS A 130 -18.27 2.50 26.87
N HIS A 131 -17.59 1.53 26.25
CA HIS A 131 -17.05 0.36 26.95
C HIS A 131 -15.54 0.45 27.18
N LYS A 132 -14.90 1.57 26.79
CA LYS A 132 -13.46 1.81 26.92
C LYS A 132 -12.98 1.56 28.34
N LYS A 133 -13.75 1.99 29.34
CA LYS A 133 -13.46 1.76 30.78
C LYS A 133 -13.48 0.28 31.21
N TYR A 134 -14.23 -0.58 30.51
CA TYR A 134 -14.23 -2.02 30.74
C TYR A 134 -13.08 -2.71 29.99
N LEU A 135 -12.84 -2.30 28.74
CA LEU A 135 -11.73 -2.78 27.91
C LEU A 135 -10.35 -2.42 28.50
N GLU A 136 -10.21 -1.22 29.07
CA GLU A 136 -9.02 -0.76 29.78
C GLU A 136 -8.73 -1.57 31.06
N ASN A 137 -9.75 -2.18 31.67
CA ASN A 137 -9.61 -3.03 32.87
C ASN A 137 -9.37 -4.52 32.54
N GLU A 138 -9.66 -4.97 31.32
CA GLU A 138 -9.49 -6.39 30.90
C GLU A 138 -8.27 -6.65 30.00
N MET A 139 -7.30 -5.72 29.87
CA MET A 139 -6.11 -5.88 29.01
C MET A 139 -6.41 -6.26 27.54
N LEU A 140 -7.64 -6.11 27.07
CA LEU A 140 -8.03 -6.45 25.71
C LEU A 140 -7.59 -5.33 24.76
N ASN A 141 -6.65 -5.64 23.86
CA ASN A 141 -6.15 -4.69 22.87
C ASN A 141 -7.30 -4.24 21.93
N PRO A 142 -7.67 -2.95 21.92
CA PRO A 142 -8.77 -2.45 21.09
C PRO A 142 -8.53 -2.62 19.58
N ALA A 143 -7.27 -2.80 19.14
CA ALA A 143 -6.92 -3.03 17.73
C ALA A 143 -7.52 -4.35 17.17
N ILE A 144 -7.73 -5.37 18.02
CA ILE A 144 -8.31 -6.66 17.61
C ILE A 144 -9.75 -6.49 17.10
N TYR A 145 -10.46 -5.45 17.54
CA TYR A 145 -11.86 -5.21 17.18
C TYR A 145 -12.06 -4.42 15.89
N GLU A 146 -11.00 -3.83 15.34
CA GLU A 146 -11.07 -3.20 14.01
C GLU A 146 -10.63 -4.15 12.89
N ASP A 147 -9.93 -5.23 13.23
CA ASP A 147 -9.47 -6.18 12.22
C ASP A 147 -10.61 -7.08 11.73
N ARG A 148 -10.78 -7.14 10.41
CA ARG A 148 -11.73 -8.06 9.77
C ARG A 148 -11.12 -9.45 9.79
N VAL A 149 -11.98 -10.47 9.76
CA VAL A 149 -11.53 -11.85 9.50
C VAL A 149 -10.79 -11.88 8.16
N ARG A 150 -9.61 -12.50 8.11
CA ARG A 150 -8.78 -12.65 6.91
C ARG A 150 -8.09 -14.00 6.91
N VAL A 151 -7.84 -14.54 5.73
CA VAL A 151 -6.97 -15.72 5.55
C VAL A 151 -5.51 -15.27 5.59
N LYS A 152 -4.75 -15.74 6.57
CA LYS A 152 -3.29 -15.56 6.62
C LYS A 152 -2.60 -16.47 5.62
N SER A 153 -2.94 -17.75 5.64
CA SER A 153 -2.42 -18.75 4.69
C SER A 153 -3.46 -19.81 4.37
N LEU A 154 -3.37 -20.37 3.17
CA LEU A 154 -4.10 -21.56 2.77
C LEU A 154 -3.14 -22.40 1.96
N GLU A 155 -2.93 -23.65 2.37
CA GLU A 155 -2.05 -24.60 1.69
C GLU A 155 -2.74 -25.96 1.58
N ILE A 156 -2.57 -26.66 0.46
CA ILE A 156 -3.14 -28.00 0.25
C ILE A 156 -2.02 -29.03 0.22
N LYS A 157 -2.01 -29.96 1.19
CA LYS A 157 -1.04 -31.05 1.28
C LYS A 157 -1.75 -32.38 1.41
N GLU A 158 -1.44 -33.32 0.52
CA GLU A 158 -1.96 -34.70 0.56
C GLU A 158 -3.50 -34.78 0.60
N GLY A 159 -4.15 -33.78 0.00
CA GLY A 159 -5.60 -33.62 0.00
C GLY A 159 -6.21 -33.08 1.29
N VAL A 160 -5.40 -32.50 2.17
CA VAL A 160 -5.84 -31.75 3.35
C VAL A 160 -5.57 -30.27 3.12
N ALA A 161 -6.59 -29.44 3.26
CA ALA A 161 -6.46 -27.98 3.21
C ALA A 161 -6.19 -27.43 4.61
N TYR A 162 -5.04 -26.78 4.80
CA TYR A 162 -4.65 -26.09 6.03
C TYR A 162 -4.92 -24.61 5.84
N VAL A 163 -5.99 -24.11 6.48
CA VAL A 163 -6.39 -22.71 6.39
C VAL A 163 -6.16 -22.01 7.73
N ASP A 164 -5.27 -21.02 7.72
CA ASP A 164 -4.95 -20.20 8.88
C ASP A 164 -5.61 -18.84 8.76
N PHE A 165 -6.35 -18.45 9.80
CA PHE A 165 -7.00 -17.15 9.90
C PHE A 165 -6.30 -16.27 10.93
N ASN A 166 -6.55 -14.96 10.82
CA ASN A 166 -6.15 -14.03 11.86
C ASN A 166 -7.03 -14.16 13.12
N LEU A 167 -6.57 -13.56 14.22
CA LEU A 167 -7.28 -13.50 15.51
C LEU A 167 -8.75 -13.07 15.41
N ALA A 168 -9.11 -12.24 14.43
CA ALA A 168 -10.46 -11.74 14.24
C ALA A 168 -11.52 -12.86 14.07
N LEU A 169 -11.13 -14.05 13.59
CA LEU A 169 -12.05 -15.20 13.51
C LEU A 169 -12.50 -15.65 14.90
N ASN A 170 -11.56 -15.66 15.86
CA ASN A 170 -11.78 -16.08 17.24
C ASN A 170 -12.30 -14.93 18.13
N ALA A 171 -12.07 -13.68 17.72
CA ALA A 171 -12.52 -12.47 18.42
C ALA A 171 -14.01 -12.14 18.25
N THR A 172 -14.80 -13.10 17.78
CA THR A 172 -16.26 -13.04 17.66
C THR A 172 -16.94 -13.21 19.02
N CYS A 173 -16.49 -12.37 19.94
CA CYS A 173 -17.04 -12.08 21.23
C CYS A 173 -18.32 -11.25 21.07
N VAL A 174 -19.50 -11.86 21.14
CA VAL A 174 -20.75 -11.10 21.12
C VAL A 174 -20.91 -10.39 22.45
N ILE A 175 -20.59 -9.10 22.49
CA ILE A 175 -20.81 -8.28 23.68
C ILE A 175 -22.32 -8.19 23.94
N ASP A 176 -22.77 -8.78 25.03
CA ASP A 176 -24.18 -8.72 25.44
C ASP A 176 -24.60 -7.29 25.83
N LYS A 177 -25.88 -7.08 26.16
CA LYS A 177 -26.37 -5.75 26.57
C LYS A 177 -25.68 -5.21 27.84
N LYS A 178 -24.98 -6.05 28.58
CA LYS A 178 -24.28 -5.72 29.83
C LYS A 178 -22.78 -5.51 29.62
N GLY A 179 -22.27 -5.64 28.40
CA GLY A 179 -20.84 -5.48 28.12
C GLY A 179 -20.04 -6.78 28.28
N ALA A 180 -20.68 -7.91 28.59
CA ALA A 180 -19.99 -9.18 28.77
C ALA A 180 -19.76 -9.86 27.42
N CYS A 181 -18.54 -10.36 27.23
CA CYS A 181 -18.19 -11.17 26.08
C CYS A 181 -18.94 -12.52 26.13
N MET A 182 -19.97 -12.68 25.30
CA MET A 182 -20.54 -14.00 25.04
C MET A 182 -19.77 -14.62 23.89
N TYR A 183 -19.00 -15.65 24.21
CA TYR A 183 -18.39 -16.52 23.21
C TYR A 183 -19.49 -17.12 22.33
N PHE A 184 -19.17 -17.33 21.06
CA PHE A 184 -20.00 -18.16 20.21
C PHE A 184 -20.38 -19.43 20.96
N ASP A 185 -21.67 -19.74 20.95
CA ASP A 185 -22.07 -21.02 21.47
C ASP A 185 -21.40 -22.13 20.63
N SER A 186 -21.37 -23.35 21.16
CA SER A 186 -20.84 -24.49 20.40
C SER A 186 -21.51 -24.66 19.02
N CYS A 187 -22.71 -24.09 18.82
CA CYS A 187 -23.49 -24.16 17.61
C CYS A 187 -22.92 -23.25 16.51
N GLU A 188 -22.60 -22.01 16.85
CA GLU A 188 -22.06 -21.01 15.94
C GLU A 188 -20.65 -21.38 15.45
N ASN A 189 -19.80 -21.86 16.35
CA ASN A 189 -18.48 -22.39 15.98
C ASN A 189 -18.60 -23.58 15.02
N THR A 190 -19.52 -24.50 15.31
CA THR A 190 -19.80 -25.66 14.45
C THR A 190 -20.33 -25.23 13.08
N SER A 191 -21.23 -24.24 13.03
CA SER A 191 -21.78 -23.68 11.80
C SER A 191 -20.70 -23.04 10.94
N LEU A 192 -19.83 -22.22 11.54
CA LEU A 192 -18.73 -21.57 10.84
C LEU A 192 -17.72 -22.59 10.31
N GLN A 193 -17.34 -23.58 11.13
CA GLN A 193 -16.48 -24.67 10.69
C GLN A 193 -17.11 -25.44 9.52
N THR A 194 -18.42 -25.73 9.60
CA THR A 194 -19.15 -26.44 8.53
C THR A 194 -19.22 -25.62 7.24
N ALA A 195 -19.42 -24.30 7.34
CA ALA A 195 -19.41 -23.39 6.20
C ALA A 195 -18.04 -23.39 5.49
N ILE A 196 -16.95 -23.28 6.25
CA ILE A 196 -15.57 -23.32 5.72
C ILE A 196 -15.29 -24.70 5.11
N ASP A 197 -15.62 -25.77 5.81
CA ASP A 197 -15.39 -27.16 5.39
C ASP A 197 -16.10 -27.47 4.07
N ASN A 198 -17.40 -27.19 3.98
CA ASN A 198 -18.18 -27.42 2.77
C ASN A 198 -17.71 -26.56 1.59
N THR A 199 -17.27 -25.32 1.87
CA THR A 199 -16.73 -24.42 0.84
C THR A 199 -15.40 -24.93 0.29
N LEU A 200 -14.54 -25.56 1.11
CA LEU A 200 -13.27 -26.10 0.63
C LEU A 200 -13.40 -27.49 0.03
N LYS A 201 -14.20 -28.38 0.62
CA LYS A 201 -14.40 -29.76 0.12
C LYS A 201 -15.14 -29.85 -1.22
N GLN A 202 -15.62 -28.72 -1.77
CA GLN A 202 -16.15 -28.70 -3.14
C GLN A 202 -15.05 -28.96 -4.19
N PHE A 203 -13.79 -28.67 -3.87
CA PHE A 203 -12.66 -28.90 -4.75
C PHE A 203 -12.22 -30.36 -4.61
N SER A 204 -12.16 -31.10 -5.73
CA SER A 204 -11.93 -32.56 -5.71
C SER A 204 -10.59 -32.99 -5.12
N GLU A 205 -9.61 -32.09 -5.07
CA GLU A 205 -8.32 -32.33 -4.42
C GLU A 205 -8.40 -32.27 -2.90
N ILE A 206 -9.41 -31.59 -2.33
CA ILE A 206 -9.54 -31.34 -0.89
C ILE A 206 -10.50 -32.36 -0.28
N LYS A 207 -9.95 -33.32 0.46
CA LYS A 207 -10.66 -34.38 1.17
C LYS A 207 -10.93 -34.02 2.62
N ASP A 208 -10.06 -33.23 3.24
CA ASP A 208 -10.20 -32.78 4.62
C ASP A 208 -9.73 -31.33 4.82
N VAL A 209 -10.17 -30.72 5.93
CA VAL A 209 -9.88 -29.31 6.23
C VAL A 209 -9.42 -29.17 7.68
N VAL A 210 -8.27 -28.54 7.85
CA VAL A 210 -7.72 -28.13 9.15
C VAL A 210 -7.79 -26.61 9.22
N ILE A 211 -8.57 -26.11 10.17
CA ILE A 211 -8.73 -24.68 10.43
C ILE A 211 -7.83 -24.31 11.61
N THR A 212 -7.02 -23.28 11.43
CA THR A 212 -6.23 -22.68 12.51
C THR A 212 -6.49 -21.17 12.63
N VAL A 213 -6.24 -20.62 13.81
CA VAL A 213 -6.21 -19.19 14.07
C VAL A 213 -4.85 -18.88 14.70
N GLU A 214 -4.05 -18.05 14.04
CA GLU A 214 -2.66 -17.79 14.44
C GLU A 214 -1.83 -19.09 14.63
N GLY A 215 -2.05 -20.08 13.76
CA GLY A 215 -1.39 -21.38 13.82
C GLY A 215 -1.94 -22.36 14.86
N GLU A 216 -2.89 -21.94 15.70
CA GLU A 216 -3.53 -22.80 16.71
C GLU A 216 -4.82 -23.42 16.19
N LYS A 217 -5.11 -24.67 16.56
CA LYS A 217 -6.29 -25.41 16.03
C LYS A 217 -7.62 -24.78 16.44
N TYR A 218 -8.53 -24.62 15.47
CA TYR A 218 -9.89 -24.10 15.67
C TYR A 218 -10.95 -25.23 15.61
N PRO A 219 -12.04 -25.15 16.42
CA PRO A 219 -12.22 -24.23 17.54
C PRO A 219 -11.28 -24.58 18.70
N CYS A 220 -10.84 -23.57 19.46
CA CYS A 220 -10.02 -23.84 20.64
C CYS A 220 -10.83 -24.66 21.66
N SER A 221 -10.33 -25.82 22.09
CA SER A 221 -11.01 -26.66 23.08
C SER A 221 -10.90 -26.14 24.50
N ASP A 222 -9.86 -25.35 24.78
CA ASP A 222 -9.47 -24.99 26.14
C ASP A 222 -9.70 -23.51 26.42
N THR A 223 -10.10 -23.21 27.65
CA THR A 223 -10.17 -21.84 28.22
C THR A 223 -8.83 -21.09 28.17
N ASN A 224 -7.72 -21.79 27.89
CA ASN A 224 -6.38 -21.23 27.79
C ASN A 224 -6.02 -20.59 26.43
N CYS A 225 -6.86 -20.72 25.39
CA CYS A 225 -6.57 -20.08 24.09
C CYS A 225 -6.38 -18.56 24.20
N PHE A 226 -7.05 -17.93 25.18
CA PHE A 226 -6.96 -16.49 25.41
C PHE A 226 -5.84 -16.06 26.36
N LYS A 227 -5.36 -16.94 27.27
CA LYS A 227 -4.18 -16.63 28.11
C LYS A 227 -2.92 -16.45 27.28
N ARG A 228 -2.84 -17.12 26.11
CA ARG A 228 -1.75 -16.94 25.17
C ARG A 228 -1.87 -15.64 24.37
N LEU A 229 -3.10 -15.22 24.01
CA LEU A 229 -3.36 -13.88 23.45
C LEU A 229 -2.89 -12.77 24.40
N GLU A 230 -3.23 -12.84 25.70
CA GLU A 230 -2.78 -11.84 26.69
C GLU A 230 -1.25 -11.81 26.85
N PHE A 231 -0.56 -12.95 26.63
CA PHE A 231 0.87 -13.07 26.86
C PHE A 231 1.73 -12.71 25.63
N GLU A 232 1.26 -12.96 24.41
CA GLU A 232 1.98 -12.58 23.18
C GLU A 232 1.66 -11.15 22.72
N LEU A 233 0.49 -10.59 23.07
CA LEU A 233 0.17 -9.15 22.87
C LEU A 233 0.71 -8.24 23.99
N GLY A 234 1.29 -8.83 25.05
CA GLY A 234 1.82 -8.12 26.22
C GLY A 234 3.14 -7.36 26.00
N LYS A 235 3.70 -7.41 24.79
CA LYS A 235 4.70 -6.46 24.31
C LYS A 235 4.31 -6.05 22.89
N SER A 236 3.47 -5.02 22.77
CA SER A 236 3.46 -4.28 21.51
C SER A 236 4.88 -3.77 21.32
N ASP A 237 5.58 -4.30 20.33
CA ASP A 237 6.92 -3.81 20.04
C ASP A 237 6.78 -2.37 19.56
N VAL A 238 7.29 -1.45 20.38
CA VAL A 238 7.29 -0.02 20.08
C VAL A 238 8.64 0.32 19.46
N PHE A 239 8.59 0.83 18.23
CA PHE A 239 9.75 1.32 17.51
C PHE A 239 9.91 2.81 17.79
N ILE A 240 10.88 3.15 18.63
CA ILE A 240 11.20 4.55 18.94
C ILE A 240 12.29 5.03 17.99
N GLU A 241 12.02 6.11 17.27
CA GLU A 241 12.95 6.73 16.32
C GLU A 241 13.21 8.18 16.69
N THR A 242 14.48 8.56 16.69
CA THR A 242 14.93 9.91 17.03
C THR A 242 15.37 10.67 15.79
N ALA A 243 14.90 11.90 15.63
CA ALA A 243 15.19 12.75 14.48
C ALA A 243 16.64 13.23 14.45
N GLN A 244 17.30 13.01 13.32
CA GLN A 244 18.62 13.56 12.98
C GLN A 244 18.47 14.92 12.25
N PRO A 245 19.57 15.68 12.06
CA PRO A 245 19.53 16.93 11.33
C PRO A 245 18.85 16.79 9.95
N ARG A 246 17.85 17.65 9.69
CA ARG A 246 17.02 17.70 8.47
C ARG A 246 16.05 16.53 8.27
N GLU A 247 15.86 15.69 9.27
CA GLU A 247 14.85 14.64 9.21
C GLU A 247 13.47 15.13 9.67
N GLY A 248 12.45 14.66 8.99
CA GLY A 248 11.04 14.79 9.40
C GLY A 248 10.42 13.41 9.70
N ILE A 249 9.16 13.40 10.11
CA ILE A 249 8.44 12.18 10.55
C ILE A 249 8.50 11.06 9.50
N THR A 250 8.46 11.37 8.20
CA THR A 250 8.61 10.39 7.11
C THR A 250 9.91 9.57 7.21
N HIS A 251 11.02 10.20 7.59
CA HIS A 251 12.32 9.52 7.73
C HIS A 251 12.33 8.57 8.93
N LEU A 252 11.68 8.98 10.02
CA LEU A 252 11.51 8.16 11.22
C LEU A 252 10.59 6.97 10.90
N ALA A 253 9.48 7.21 10.20
CA ALA A 253 8.54 6.17 9.77
C ALA A 253 9.23 5.10 8.90
N ARG A 254 10.08 5.51 7.95
CA ARG A 254 10.90 4.60 7.14
C ARG A 254 11.82 3.73 8.01
N ARG A 255 12.52 4.30 8.98
CA ARG A 255 13.40 3.53 9.89
C ARG A 255 12.62 2.56 10.78
N ALA A 256 11.47 3.00 11.30
CA ALA A 256 10.60 2.16 12.10
C ALA A 256 10.10 0.95 11.28
N LEU A 257 9.66 1.17 10.04
CA LEU A 257 9.30 0.11 9.11
C LEU A 257 10.47 -0.86 8.85
N ASP A 258 11.68 -0.35 8.59
CA ASP A 258 12.86 -1.20 8.37
C ASP A 258 13.20 -2.06 9.59
N LYS A 259 13.09 -1.51 10.81
CA LYS A 259 13.30 -2.27 12.05
C LYS A 259 12.23 -3.33 12.23
N TYR A 260 10.96 -2.98 12.00
CA TYR A 260 9.84 -3.90 12.08
C TYR A 260 10.02 -5.07 11.12
N LEU A 261 10.31 -4.81 9.85
CA LEU A 261 10.54 -5.85 8.84
C LEU A 261 11.69 -6.78 9.24
N LYS A 262 12.80 -6.24 9.74
CA LYS A 262 13.94 -7.04 10.23
C LYS A 262 13.55 -7.94 11.42
N GLN A 263 12.70 -7.45 12.31
CA GLN A 263 12.32 -8.17 13.53
C GLN A 263 11.42 -9.37 13.25
N ILE A 264 10.47 -9.25 12.32
CA ILE A 264 9.46 -10.30 12.10
C ILE A 264 10.02 -11.60 11.51
N ASN A 265 11.33 -11.70 11.21
CA ASN A 265 12.06 -12.88 10.66
C ASN A 265 11.42 -13.56 9.42
N HIS A 266 10.30 -13.01 8.94
CA HIS A 266 9.52 -13.40 7.77
C HIS A 266 9.74 -12.42 6.62
N VAL A 267 10.89 -11.73 6.59
CA VAL A 267 11.29 -10.82 5.51
C VAL A 267 11.19 -11.49 4.14
N GLU A 268 11.40 -12.82 4.06
CA GLU A 268 11.24 -13.57 2.82
C GLU A 268 9.79 -13.63 2.30
N LYS A 269 8.78 -13.37 3.14
CA LYS A 269 7.36 -13.46 2.75
C LYS A 269 6.72 -12.11 2.39
N ILE A 270 7.15 -11.00 2.99
CA ILE A 270 6.54 -9.69 2.72
C ILE A 270 7.43 -8.89 1.76
N LYS A 271 7.26 -9.14 0.47
CA LYS A 271 7.93 -8.36 -0.59
C LYS A 271 7.12 -7.10 -0.90
N LEU A 272 7.52 -5.97 -0.29
CA LEU A 272 6.93 -4.65 -0.57
C LEU A 272 7.55 -4.04 -1.83
N THR A 273 6.72 -3.47 -2.70
CA THR A 273 7.20 -2.61 -3.80
C THR A 273 7.64 -1.24 -3.26
N GLU A 274 8.37 -0.48 -4.05
CA GLU A 274 8.80 0.88 -3.65
C GLU A 274 7.59 1.80 -3.45
N GLU A 275 6.54 1.65 -4.26
CA GLU A 275 5.27 2.40 -4.11
C GLU A 275 4.59 2.08 -2.80
N GLN A 276 4.58 0.80 -2.40
CA GLN A 276 3.99 0.37 -1.14
C GLN A 276 4.76 0.93 0.05
N LYS A 277 6.11 0.98 -0.01
CA LYS A 277 6.92 1.61 1.05
C LYS A 277 6.60 3.09 1.20
N VAL A 278 6.51 3.83 0.09
CA VAL A 278 6.14 5.25 0.12
C VAL A 278 4.73 5.44 0.70
N TYR A 279 3.77 4.59 0.32
CA TYR A 279 2.44 4.62 0.92
C TYR A 279 2.48 4.38 2.43
N ILE A 280 3.24 3.39 2.89
CA ILE A 280 3.37 3.09 4.32
C ILE A 280 3.97 4.28 5.06
N GLU A 281 5.04 4.89 4.53
CA GLU A 281 5.67 6.07 5.13
C GLU A 281 4.69 7.24 5.29
N ASP A 282 3.92 7.54 4.24
CA ASP A 282 2.89 8.60 4.26
C ASP A 282 1.75 8.24 5.22
N TYR A 283 1.33 6.97 5.25
CA TYR A 283 0.31 6.48 6.17
C TYR A 283 0.72 6.67 7.64
N LEU A 284 1.94 6.23 7.97
CA LEU A 284 2.52 6.37 9.30
C LEU A 284 2.69 7.83 9.68
N GLN A 285 3.20 8.67 8.77
CA GLN A 285 3.29 10.11 8.99
C GLN A 285 1.91 10.71 9.29
N ASN A 286 0.90 10.46 8.46
CA ASN A 286 -0.44 11.01 8.65
C ASN A 286 -1.10 10.58 9.98
N LYS A 287 -0.75 9.40 10.50
CA LYS A 287 -1.25 8.89 11.79
C LYS A 287 -0.51 9.47 12.99
N ILE A 288 0.79 9.75 12.85
CA ILE A 288 1.64 10.26 13.94
C ILE A 288 1.63 11.79 14.01
N GLY A 289 1.68 12.47 12.86
CA GLY A 289 1.75 13.93 12.76
C GLY A 289 2.49 14.43 11.51
N SER A 290 2.39 15.72 11.23
CA SER A 290 3.04 16.38 10.09
C SER A 290 3.94 17.56 10.49
N GLU A 291 4.20 17.71 11.79
CA GLU A 291 5.03 18.76 12.33
C GLU A 291 6.52 18.58 12.01
N PHE A 292 7.23 19.71 11.96
CA PHE A 292 8.69 19.70 11.91
C PHE A 292 9.26 19.22 13.24
N LEU A 293 10.20 18.28 13.18
CA LEU A 293 10.88 17.74 14.35
C LEU A 293 12.13 18.53 14.68
N LYS A 294 12.40 18.72 15.97
CA LYS A 294 13.72 19.20 16.41
C LYS A 294 14.71 18.04 16.41
N VAL A 295 15.98 18.34 16.17
CA VAL A 295 17.05 17.33 16.31
C VAL A 295 17.03 16.76 17.73
N GLY A 296 16.98 15.43 17.85
CA GLY A 296 16.85 14.72 19.13
C GLY A 296 15.40 14.46 19.57
N GLU A 297 14.39 15.02 18.90
CA GLU A 297 12.99 14.68 19.15
C GLU A 297 12.72 13.24 18.70
N SER A 298 11.95 12.49 19.50
CA SER A 298 11.63 11.10 19.19
C SER A 298 10.14 10.91 18.94
N LYS A 299 9.79 9.98 18.04
CA LYS A 299 8.43 9.50 17.80
C LYS A 299 8.37 7.99 18.02
N GLU A 300 7.22 7.54 18.49
CA GLU A 300 6.93 6.13 18.74
C GLU A 300 6.03 5.60 17.63
N PHE A 301 6.39 4.46 17.07
CA PHE A 301 5.60 3.73 16.06
C PHE A 301 5.30 2.35 16.63
N SER A 302 4.02 2.02 16.83
CA SER A 302 3.66 0.70 17.33
C SER A 302 3.71 -0.33 16.19
N ALA A 303 4.05 -1.59 16.50
CA ALA A 303 4.02 -2.69 15.54
C ALA A 303 2.66 -2.79 14.84
N GLU A 304 1.55 -2.62 15.57
CA GLU A 304 0.20 -2.69 15.00
C GLU A 304 -0.05 -1.60 13.96
N LEU A 305 0.45 -0.39 14.19
CA LEU A 305 0.31 0.71 13.24
C LEU A 305 1.10 0.44 11.96
N ILE A 306 2.27 -0.18 12.07
CA ILE A 306 3.10 -0.57 10.92
C ILE A 306 2.43 -1.71 10.13
N GLU A 307 1.88 -2.71 10.82
CA GLU A 307 1.10 -3.80 10.21
C GLU A 307 -0.13 -3.28 9.45
N GLU A 308 -0.89 -2.38 10.08
CA GLU A 308 -2.04 -1.72 9.48
C GLU A 308 -1.64 -1.00 8.19
N ALA A 309 -0.52 -0.28 8.20
CA ALA A 309 0.00 0.41 7.04
C ALA A 309 0.42 -0.55 5.91
N ILE A 310 1.12 -1.64 6.25
CA ILE A 310 1.54 -2.68 5.29
C ILE A 310 0.32 -3.30 4.61
N LEU A 311 -0.66 -3.72 5.40
CA LEU A 311 -1.89 -4.31 4.92
C LEU A 311 -2.65 -3.36 3.99
N ASN A 312 -2.77 -2.08 4.34
CA ASN A 312 -3.41 -1.09 3.48
C ASN A 312 -2.63 -0.88 2.17
N SER A 313 -1.29 -0.91 2.22
CA SER A 313 -0.43 -0.80 1.02
C SER A 313 -0.61 -1.96 0.05
N GLN A 314 -0.86 -3.17 0.55
CA GLN A 314 -1.09 -4.36 -0.27
C GLN A 314 -2.42 -4.33 -1.01
N ASN A 315 -3.40 -3.57 -0.50
CA ASN A 315 -4.72 -3.41 -1.10
C ASN A 315 -4.81 -2.21 -2.07
N LEU A 316 -3.69 -1.57 -2.41
CA LEU A 316 -3.68 -0.46 -3.36
C LEU A 316 -4.05 -0.93 -4.77
N SER A 317 -4.98 -0.21 -5.41
CA SER A 317 -5.27 -0.41 -6.84
C SER A 317 -4.07 -0.02 -7.71
N SER A 318 -3.98 -0.59 -8.92
CA SER A 318 -2.94 -0.25 -9.90
C SER A 318 -2.89 1.26 -10.21
N PHE A 319 -4.05 1.92 -10.23
CA PHE A 319 -4.14 3.38 -10.40
C PHE A 319 -3.54 4.14 -9.21
N ALA A 320 -3.81 3.70 -7.99
CA ALA A 320 -3.23 4.31 -6.79
C ALA A 320 -1.71 4.14 -6.75
N GLN A 321 -1.20 2.97 -7.16
CA GLN A 321 0.23 2.70 -7.29
C GLN A 321 0.90 3.66 -8.30
N GLN A 322 0.29 3.90 -9.46
CA GLN A 322 0.80 4.87 -10.44
C GLN A 322 0.88 6.30 -9.90
N GLY A 323 -0.10 6.70 -9.08
CA GLY A 323 -0.10 8.00 -8.41
C GLY A 323 1.06 8.19 -7.43
N LEU A 324 1.59 7.08 -6.88
CA LEU A 324 2.71 7.09 -5.93
C LEU A 324 4.07 7.17 -6.60
N ILE A 325 4.18 6.73 -7.88
CA ILE A 325 5.42 6.82 -8.68
C ILE A 325 5.99 8.24 -8.68
N LYS A 326 5.12 9.26 -8.69
CA LYS A 326 5.59 10.66 -8.66
C LYS A 326 6.44 10.94 -7.43
N TYR A 327 6.10 10.41 -6.26
CA TYR A 327 6.82 10.66 -5.00
C TYR A 327 8.16 9.91 -4.93
N ILE A 328 8.26 8.74 -5.57
CA ILE A 328 9.53 8.01 -5.72
C ILE A 328 10.51 8.84 -6.55
N LEU A 329 10.02 9.54 -7.58
CA LEU A 329 10.84 10.38 -8.47
C LEU A 329 11.31 11.69 -7.81
N PHE A 330 10.79 12.08 -6.65
CA PHE A 330 11.11 13.36 -5.99
C PHE A 330 12.04 13.27 -4.77
N GLY A 331 12.64 12.11 -4.49
CA GLY A 331 13.71 12.06 -3.49
C GLY A 331 14.96 12.85 -3.94
N PRO A 332 15.89 13.18 -3.02
CA PRO A 332 17.09 13.91 -3.37
C PRO A 332 17.96 13.10 -4.32
N THR A 333 18.17 13.63 -5.52
CA THR A 333 19.16 13.10 -6.46
C THR A 333 20.56 13.50 -6.01
N SER A 334 21.58 12.76 -6.43
CA SER A 334 22.97 13.08 -6.09
C SER A 334 23.90 13.03 -7.30
N ILE A 335 24.98 13.80 -7.24
CA ILE A 335 26.07 13.77 -8.24
C ILE A 335 27.34 13.24 -7.57
N GLU A 336 27.86 12.14 -8.10
CA GLU A 336 29.23 11.69 -7.84
C GLU A 336 30.12 12.13 -8.98
N ALA A 337 31.32 12.64 -8.71
CA ALA A 337 32.20 13.15 -9.75
C ALA A 337 33.66 13.13 -9.29
N GLY A 338 34.57 12.98 -10.24
CA GLY A 338 36.01 12.99 -10.02
C GLY A 338 36.80 13.44 -11.25
N VAL A 339 38.09 13.72 -11.05
CA VAL A 339 39.02 14.17 -12.09
C VAL A 339 40.19 13.19 -12.17
N ILE A 340 40.52 12.75 -13.37
CA ILE A 340 41.63 11.84 -13.69
C ILE A 340 42.57 12.60 -14.64
N PRO A 341 43.77 13.03 -14.19
CA PRO A 341 44.75 13.63 -15.09
C PRO A 341 45.41 12.55 -15.97
N ASP A 342 45.60 12.85 -17.26
CA ASP A 342 46.39 12.03 -18.18
C ASP A 342 47.70 12.76 -18.50
N LYS A 343 48.82 12.15 -18.09
CA LYS A 343 50.14 12.74 -18.21
C LYS A 343 50.74 12.61 -19.61
N GLU A 344 50.33 11.61 -20.39
CA GLU A 344 50.96 11.32 -21.68
C GLU A 344 50.40 12.22 -22.78
N GLU A 345 49.13 12.59 -22.68
CA GLU A 345 48.42 13.33 -23.73
C GLU A 345 48.16 14.82 -23.41
N ASP A 346 48.69 15.34 -22.30
CA ASP A 346 48.36 16.69 -21.80
C ASP A 346 46.83 16.91 -21.75
N SER A 347 46.15 15.91 -21.21
CA SER A 347 44.71 15.86 -21.14
C SER A 347 44.24 15.57 -19.72
N MET A 348 42.97 15.85 -19.44
CA MET A 348 42.34 15.42 -18.18
C MET A 348 40.93 14.95 -18.45
N THR A 349 40.56 13.86 -17.79
CA THR A 349 39.24 13.26 -17.88
C THR A 349 38.45 13.53 -16.61
N ILE A 350 37.30 14.18 -16.74
CA ILE A 350 36.31 14.34 -15.67
C ILE A 350 35.28 13.23 -15.84
N TRP A 351 35.02 12.47 -14.79
CA TRP A 351 33.93 11.50 -14.74
C TRP A 351 32.87 11.93 -13.74
N PHE A 352 31.61 11.60 -14.00
CA PHE A 352 30.55 11.74 -13.01
C PHE A 352 29.38 10.77 -13.25
N ARG A 353 28.55 10.60 -12.21
CA ARG A 353 27.30 9.85 -12.20
C ARG A 353 26.20 10.72 -11.62
N TYR A 354 25.03 10.70 -12.25
CA TYR A 354 23.82 11.30 -11.70
C TYR A 354 22.92 10.19 -11.18
N LEU A 355 22.60 10.23 -9.89
CA LEU A 355 22.02 9.11 -9.17
C LEU A 355 20.64 9.51 -8.63
N ASP A 356 19.70 8.58 -8.72
CA ASP A 356 18.40 8.70 -8.08
C ASP A 356 18.53 8.47 -6.55
N PRO A 357 17.45 8.66 -5.78
CA PRO A 357 17.46 8.46 -4.32
C PRO A 357 17.83 7.03 -3.89
N ASN A 358 17.71 6.07 -4.80
CA ASN A 358 18.02 4.66 -4.60
C ASN A 358 19.42 4.29 -5.14
N ASN A 359 20.25 5.29 -5.45
CA ASN A 359 21.60 5.13 -5.97
C ASN A 359 21.67 4.49 -7.38
N ASN A 360 20.56 4.49 -8.13
CA ASN A 360 20.53 4.04 -9.52
C ASN A 360 20.94 5.16 -10.47
N LEU A 361 21.56 4.79 -11.59
CA LEU A 361 21.97 5.78 -12.59
C LEU A 361 20.78 6.37 -13.35
N ILE A 362 20.71 7.71 -13.37
CA ILE A 362 19.82 8.48 -14.23
C ILE A 362 20.48 8.66 -15.61
N SER A 363 20.21 7.73 -16.51
CA SER A 363 21.06 7.46 -17.67
C SER A 363 20.89 8.36 -18.91
N ASP A 364 19.91 9.27 -18.87
CA ASP A 364 19.42 10.19 -19.90
C ASP A 364 19.31 11.63 -19.36
N ALA A 365 20.13 11.95 -18.36
CA ALA A 365 20.22 13.29 -17.83
C ALA A 365 20.88 14.26 -18.82
N LYS A 366 20.36 15.48 -18.87
CA LYS A 366 21.07 16.61 -19.45
C LYS A 366 22.16 17.03 -18.47
N VAL A 367 23.41 16.91 -18.89
CA VAL A 367 24.55 17.29 -18.07
C VAL A 367 25.23 18.48 -18.73
N SER A 368 25.71 19.41 -17.91
CA SER A 368 26.52 20.53 -18.34
C SER A 368 27.73 20.64 -17.43
N LEU A 369 28.91 20.69 -18.04
CA LEU A 369 30.16 20.99 -17.37
C LEU A 369 30.40 22.48 -17.53
N ILE A 370 30.34 23.23 -16.43
CA ILE A 370 30.66 24.65 -16.41
C ILE A 370 32.13 24.79 -16.05
N LEU A 371 32.88 25.31 -17.00
CA LEU A 371 34.27 25.72 -16.81
C LEU A 371 34.29 27.22 -16.53
N THR A 372 34.81 27.64 -15.37
CA THR A 372 34.99 29.07 -15.08
C THR A 372 36.46 29.42 -15.15
N SER A 373 36.83 30.30 -16.08
CA SER A 373 38.15 30.93 -16.15
C SER A 373 38.06 32.40 -15.73
N PRO A 374 39.19 33.07 -15.42
CA PRO A 374 39.20 34.51 -15.12
C PRO A 374 38.59 35.38 -16.23
N LYS A 375 38.53 34.87 -17.47
CA LYS A 375 37.93 35.53 -18.63
C LYS A 375 36.46 35.15 -18.87
N LYS A 376 35.82 34.39 -17.96
CA LYS A 376 34.42 33.93 -18.02
C LYS A 376 34.01 33.37 -19.40
N HIS A 377 34.63 32.26 -19.79
CA HIS A 377 34.17 31.48 -20.93
C HIS A 377 33.44 30.24 -20.44
N GLU A 378 32.16 30.11 -20.77
CA GLU A 378 31.40 28.88 -20.58
C GLU A 378 31.57 27.98 -21.81
N TYR A 379 31.95 26.73 -21.60
CA TYR A 379 32.07 25.73 -22.66
C TYR A 379 31.04 24.65 -22.42
N ASN A 380 30.19 24.39 -23.42
CA ASN A 380 29.37 23.19 -23.43
C ASN A 380 30.23 22.06 -24.00
N VAL A 381 30.45 21.01 -23.20
CA VAL A 381 31.27 19.87 -23.63
C VAL A 381 30.37 18.66 -23.82
N ASP A 382 30.54 17.97 -24.94
CA ASP A 382 29.82 16.73 -25.23
C ASP A 382 30.39 15.59 -24.37
N PHE A 383 29.50 14.76 -23.83
CA PHE A 383 29.84 13.67 -22.93
C PHE A 383 29.87 12.34 -23.69
N SER A 384 30.87 11.52 -23.42
CA SER A 384 30.84 10.11 -23.81
C SER A 384 30.31 9.27 -22.65
N LYS A 385 29.39 8.34 -22.93
CA LYS A 385 28.80 7.45 -21.91
C LYS A 385 29.44 6.07 -22.00
N ILE A 386 30.14 5.65 -20.95
CA ILE A 386 30.77 4.33 -20.86
C ILE A 386 30.47 3.74 -19.48
N ASN A 387 29.96 2.50 -19.42
CA ASN A 387 29.75 1.74 -18.17
C ASN A 387 29.04 2.51 -17.04
N ASN A 388 27.98 3.28 -17.35
CA ASN A 388 27.22 4.09 -16.39
C ASN A 388 27.93 5.36 -15.89
N TYR A 389 29.00 5.79 -16.54
CA TYR A 389 29.68 7.05 -16.27
C TYR A 389 29.60 7.95 -17.49
N TYR A 390 29.53 9.25 -17.23
CA TYR A 390 29.75 10.28 -18.23
C TYR A 390 31.19 10.75 -18.12
N TYR A 391 31.91 10.74 -19.24
CA TYR A 391 33.29 11.17 -19.32
C TYR A 391 33.42 12.41 -20.21
N VAL A 392 34.23 13.36 -19.75
CA VAL A 392 34.69 14.51 -20.52
C VAL A 392 36.20 14.54 -20.49
N THR A 393 36.84 14.36 -21.64
CA THR A 393 38.29 14.55 -21.79
C THR A 393 38.55 15.94 -22.36
N LEU A 394 39.33 16.73 -21.64
CA LEU A 394 39.80 18.04 -22.07
C LEU A 394 41.25 17.89 -22.54
N TYR A 395 41.53 18.25 -23.79
CA TYR A 395 42.88 18.19 -24.40
C TYR A 395 43.54 19.57 -24.39
N TYR A 396 44.89 19.60 -24.42
CA TYR A 396 45.71 20.81 -24.51
C TYR A 396 45.59 21.73 -23.29
N VAL A 397 45.44 21.12 -22.12
CA VAL A 397 45.08 21.82 -20.89
C VAL A 397 46.29 22.59 -20.34
N SER A 398 47.53 22.12 -20.56
CA SER A 398 48.76 22.82 -20.15
C SER A 398 49.01 24.16 -20.83
N ARG A 399 48.41 24.43 -22.00
CA ARG A 399 48.63 25.70 -22.73
C ARG A 399 48.01 26.89 -22.03
N PHE A 400 47.12 26.65 -21.07
CA PHE A 400 46.43 27.68 -20.34
C PHE A 400 46.99 27.81 -18.92
N LYS A 401 47.88 28.79 -18.70
CA LYS A 401 48.47 29.11 -17.37
C LYS A 401 47.45 29.66 -16.34
N ASN A 402 46.16 29.50 -16.56
CA ASN A 402 45.11 30.08 -15.75
C ASN A 402 44.57 29.08 -14.71
N LEU A 403 43.97 29.61 -13.65
CA LEU A 403 43.17 28.84 -12.71
C LEU A 403 41.80 28.53 -13.35
N TYR A 404 41.40 27.26 -13.37
CA TYR A 404 40.10 26.84 -13.88
C TYR A 404 39.30 26.21 -12.77
N CYS A 405 38.07 26.64 -12.58
CA CYS A 405 37.13 26.02 -11.65
C CYS A 405 36.11 25.19 -12.41
N PHE A 406 35.83 24.00 -11.92
CA PHE A 406 34.97 23.01 -12.58
C PHE A 406 33.71 22.81 -11.77
N GLN A 407 32.58 22.82 -12.46
CA GLN A 407 31.30 22.58 -11.87
C GLN A 407 30.47 21.69 -12.80
N VAL A 408 29.86 20.65 -12.23
CA VAL A 408 28.96 19.76 -12.97
C VAL A 408 27.54 20.07 -12.55
N LYS A 409 26.67 20.28 -13.53
CA LYS A 409 25.22 20.39 -13.36
C LYS A 409 24.55 19.23 -14.08
N ALA A 410 23.66 18.52 -13.40
CA ALA A 410 22.85 17.48 -14.03
C ALA A 410 21.37 17.76 -13.77
N SER A 411 20.55 17.62 -14.81
CA SER A 411 19.10 17.74 -14.71
C SER A 411 18.41 16.73 -15.62
N LYS A 412 17.22 16.26 -15.23
CA LYS A 412 16.41 15.37 -16.06
C LYS A 412 14.93 15.55 -15.72
N GLY A 413 14.11 15.90 -16.71
CA GLY A 413 12.65 15.92 -16.55
C GLY A 413 12.20 16.66 -15.28
N THR A 414 11.51 15.93 -14.40
CA THR A 414 10.99 16.44 -13.12
C THR A 414 11.96 16.31 -11.94
N TYR A 415 13.13 15.71 -12.12
CA TYR A 415 14.14 15.60 -11.07
C TYR A 415 14.75 16.98 -10.77
N GLU A 416 14.93 17.30 -9.49
CA GLU A 416 15.56 18.54 -9.07
C GLU A 416 17.00 18.61 -9.61
N PRO A 417 17.38 19.70 -10.30
CA PRO A 417 18.74 19.86 -10.82
C PRO A 417 19.76 19.80 -9.69
N GLN A 418 20.82 19.02 -9.89
CA GLN A 418 21.93 18.95 -8.94
C GLN A 418 23.16 19.65 -9.49
N GLU A 419 23.96 20.20 -8.58
CA GLU A 419 25.16 20.97 -8.89
C GLU A 419 26.28 20.54 -7.94
N LYS A 420 27.43 20.17 -8.51
CA LYS A 420 28.61 19.80 -7.74
C LYS A 420 29.82 20.60 -8.20
N ASN A 421 30.42 21.32 -7.26
CA ASN A 421 31.69 22.00 -7.48
C ASN A 421 32.83 21.00 -7.30
N LEU A 422 33.68 20.84 -8.31
CA LEU A 422 34.83 19.93 -8.27
C LEU A 422 36.11 20.64 -7.81
N GLY A 423 36.02 21.94 -7.50
CA GLY A 423 37.16 22.77 -7.11
C GLY A 423 37.83 23.45 -8.30
N CYS A 424 38.96 24.10 -8.01
CA CYS A 424 39.75 24.82 -9.00
C CYS A 424 41.15 24.21 -9.15
N LEU A 425 41.61 24.07 -10.39
CA LEU A 425 42.94 23.55 -10.72
C LEU A 425 43.74 24.66 -11.39
N LYS A 426 44.92 24.97 -10.82
CA LYS A 426 45.88 25.87 -11.43
C LYS A 426 46.80 25.04 -12.31
N LEU A 427 46.67 25.21 -13.63
CA LEU A 427 47.43 24.47 -14.62
C LEU A 427 48.75 25.19 -14.92
N SER A 428 49.57 25.42 -13.89
CA SER A 428 50.90 25.99 -14.06
C SER A 428 51.92 24.96 -13.63
N GLU A 429 52.63 24.40 -14.62
CA GLU A 429 53.83 23.55 -14.48
C GLU A 429 53.61 22.31 -13.61
N TYR A 430 53.44 21.17 -14.27
CA TYR A 430 53.40 19.85 -13.63
C TYR A 430 54.76 19.50 -13.02
N GLU A 431 55.06 20.07 -11.84
CA GLU A 431 55.82 19.39 -10.80
C GLU A 431 54.93 19.24 -9.56
N THR A 432 54.78 17.97 -9.17
CA THR A 432 53.94 17.39 -8.13
C THR A 432 53.81 18.17 -6.81
N THR A 433 52.58 18.51 -6.40
CA THR A 433 51.90 17.98 -5.18
C THR A 433 50.48 18.56 -5.06
N PHE A 434 49.45 17.75 -5.33
CA PHE A 434 48.07 18.11 -5.02
C PHE A 434 47.81 17.87 -3.53
N LYS A 435 47.77 18.95 -2.73
CA LYS A 435 47.11 18.91 -1.41
C LYS A 435 45.63 19.23 -1.60
N PHE A 436 44.77 18.22 -1.54
CA PHE A 436 43.35 18.42 -1.33
C PHE A 436 43.14 19.00 0.07
N THR A 437 42.77 20.29 0.17
CA THR A 437 42.19 20.84 1.40
C THR A 437 40.69 20.54 1.40
N GLY A 438 40.38 19.28 1.64
CA GLY A 438 39.03 18.78 1.87
C GLY A 438 39.17 17.39 2.44
N LYS A 439 38.78 17.20 3.70
CA LYS A 439 38.69 15.86 4.30
C LYS A 439 37.71 15.04 3.46
N SER A 440 38.23 14.19 2.58
CA SER A 440 37.53 13.00 2.11
C SER A 440 37.98 11.86 3.01
N GLU A 441 37.14 11.51 3.98
CA GLU A 441 37.20 10.18 4.60
C GLU A 441 36.63 9.20 3.56
N PHE A 442 37.49 8.29 3.08
CA PHE A 442 37.10 7.06 2.39
C PHE A 442 37.16 5.92 3.38
#